data_AF-A0A955D557-F1
#
_entry.id   AF-A0A955D557-F1
#
_cell.length_a   1.000
_cell.length_b   1.000
_cell.length_c   1.000
_cell.angle_alpha   90.00
_cell.angle_beta   90.00
_cell.angle_gamma   90.00
#
_symmetry.space_group_name_H-M   'P 1'
#
loop_
_entity.id
_entity.type
_entity.pdbx_description
1 polymer ?
#
loop_
_entity_poly.entity_id
_entity_poly.type
_entity_poly.pdbx_seq_one_letter_code
_entity_poly.pdbx_strand_id
1 'polypeptide(L)'
;MLYKLLVMLHVLGACIWIGGSIALVSIVLPPAMRERRAEPVVAFERRFGWLGLGALTAQLLTGTWLGLVHLGDLRTIFAEPKATTHLVLTKLVLALVVFGWGGYEYHIMALRLKADGLRRFNAHAWTTVALSVLLLVLGVAIRTGGLWGGVE
;
A
#
# COMPACT_ATOMS: atom_id res chain seq x y z
N MET A 1 2.27 25.49 2.66
CA MET A 1 2.97 24.64 3.65
C MET A 1 2.26 23.30 3.87
N LEU A 2 0.95 23.30 4.14
CA LEU A 2 0.15 22.08 4.37
C LEU A 2 0.27 21.02 3.27
N TYR A 3 0.18 21.41 1.98
CA TYR A 3 0.32 20.46 0.86
C TYR A 3 1.64 19.69 0.89
N LYS A 4 2.76 20.39 1.12
CA LYS A 4 4.10 19.76 1.19
C LYS A 4 4.16 18.78 2.35
N LEU A 5 3.57 19.14 3.50
CA LEU A 5 3.50 18.25 4.66
C LEU A 5 2.69 16.98 4.37
N LEU A 6 1.53 17.11 3.70
CA LEU A 6 0.73 15.95 3.29
C LEU A 6 1.52 15.03 2.37
N VAL A 7 2.25 15.57 1.39
CA VAL A 7 3.12 14.77 0.50
C VAL A 7 4.23 14.06 1.30
N MET A 8 4.90 14.76 2.22
CA MET A 8 5.94 14.16 3.06
C MET A 8 5.41 13.00 3.90
N LEU A 9 4.27 13.19 4.58
CA LEU A 9 3.63 12.15 5.37
C LEU A 9 3.14 10.98 4.50
N HIS A 10 2.60 11.26 3.31
CA HIS A 10 2.17 10.24 2.36
C HIS A 10 3.32 9.35 1.91
N VAL A 11 4.44 9.95 1.51
CA VAL A 11 5.62 9.23 1.05
C VAL A 11 6.28 8.46 2.20
N LEU A 12 6.35 9.04 3.40
CA LEU A 12 6.87 8.35 4.58
C LEU A 12 6.03 7.11 4.91
N GLY A 13 4.70 7.23 4.89
CA GLY A 13 3.78 6.11 5.06
C GLY A 13 4.00 5.01 4.02
N ALA A 14 4.14 5.40 2.74
CA ALA A 14 4.44 4.48 1.65
C ALA A 14 5.76 3.73 1.84
N CYS A 15 6.84 4.43 2.25
CA CYS A 15 8.13 3.81 2.48
C CYS A 15 8.09 2.80 3.63
N ILE A 16 7.41 3.13 4.74
CA ILE A 16 7.29 2.22 5.89
C ILE A 16 6.46 0.99 5.53
N TRP A 17 5.31 1.19 4.87
CA TRP A 17 4.43 0.09 4.48
C TRP A 17 5.10 -0.85 3.46
N ILE A 18 5.52 -0.31 2.31
CA ILE A 18 6.13 -1.11 1.23
C ILE A 18 7.43 -1.76 1.72
N GLY A 19 8.29 -1.01 2.41
CA GLY A 19 9.54 -1.52 2.94
C GLY A 19 9.33 -2.65 3.95
N GLY A 20 8.36 -2.51 4.85
CA GLY A 20 7.98 -3.54 5.81
C GLY A 20 7.48 -4.81 5.13
N SER A 21 6.57 -4.70 4.16
CA SER A 21 6.05 -5.85 3.42
C SER A 21 7.14 -6.55 2.60
N ILE A 22 8.05 -5.81 1.98
CA ILE A 22 9.20 -6.38 1.25
C ILE A 22 10.13 -7.12 2.23
N ALA A 23 10.45 -6.53 3.37
CA ALA A 23 11.28 -7.15 4.39
C ALA A 23 10.65 -8.44 4.92
N LEU A 24 9.34 -8.45 5.17
CA LEU A 24 8.59 -9.64 5.56
C LEU A 24 8.76 -10.78 4.53
N VAL A 25 8.42 -10.53 3.26
CA VAL A 25 8.42 -11.59 2.24
C VAL A 25 9.82 -12.04 1.82
N SER A 26 10.82 -11.16 1.91
CA SER A 26 12.17 -11.41 1.40
C SER A 26 13.14 -11.91 2.46
N ILE A 27 12.94 -11.51 3.73
CA ILE A 27 13.89 -11.77 4.82
C ILE A 27 13.29 -12.76 5.82
N VAL A 28 12.07 -12.50 6.30
CA VAL A 28 11.48 -13.25 7.42
C VAL A 28 10.81 -14.53 6.94
N LEU A 29 10.06 -14.45 5.84
CA LEU A 29 9.21 -15.53 5.37
C LEU A 29 9.97 -16.72 4.75
N PRO A 30 11.07 -16.54 3.99
CA PRO A 30 11.80 -17.66 3.42
C PRO A 30 12.34 -18.68 4.45
N PRO A 31 13.06 -18.28 5.52
CA PRO A 31 13.49 -19.24 6.54
C PRO A 31 12.30 -19.85 7.31
N ALA A 32 11.27 -19.06 7.62
CA ALA A 32 10.04 -19.56 8.27
C ALA A 32 9.37 -20.69 7.46
N MET A 33 9.35 -20.57 6.13
CA MET A 33 8.83 -21.63 5.25
C MET A 33 9.74 -22.86 5.19
N ARG A 34 11.06 -22.68 5.10
CA ARG A 34 12.03 -23.79 5.08
C ARG A 34 11.98 -24.62 6.35
N GLU A 35 11.92 -23.94 7.49
CA GLU A 35 11.87 -24.58 8.82
C GLU A 35 10.45 -24.99 9.23
N ARG A 36 9.42 -24.61 8.45
CA ARG A 36 8.01 -24.82 8.76
C ARG A 36 7.62 -24.27 10.15
N ARG A 37 8.15 -23.10 10.50
CA ARG A 37 7.88 -22.40 11.76
C ARG A 37 7.26 -21.04 11.49
N ALA A 38 6.07 -20.80 12.02
CA ALA A 38 5.37 -19.52 11.87
C ALA A 38 5.87 -18.44 12.85
N GLU A 39 6.59 -18.82 13.91
CA GLU A 39 7.01 -17.93 14.99
C GLU A 39 7.80 -16.70 14.51
N PRO A 40 8.77 -16.80 13.57
CA PRO A 40 9.48 -15.62 13.08
C PRO A 40 8.55 -14.59 12.42
N VAL A 41 7.57 -15.06 11.65
CA VAL A 41 6.56 -14.22 10.99
C VAL A 41 5.67 -13.54 12.03
N VAL A 42 5.12 -14.32 12.98
CA VAL A 42 4.28 -13.79 14.04
C VAL A 42 5.04 -12.76 14.90
N ALA A 43 6.32 -13.01 15.19
CA ALA A 43 7.16 -12.11 15.95
C ALA A 43 7.44 -10.79 15.21
N PHE A 44 7.72 -10.85 13.91
CA PHE A 44 7.86 -9.67 13.07
C PHE A 44 6.58 -8.85 13.07
N GLU A 45 5.45 -9.49 12.80
CA GLU A 45 4.14 -8.83 12.69
C GLU A 45 3.73 -8.19 14.01
N ARG A 46 3.93 -8.84 15.15
CA ARG A 46 3.67 -8.24 16.46
C ARG A 46 4.49 -6.97 16.73
N ARG A 47 5.73 -6.90 16.24
CA ARG A 47 6.64 -5.78 16.50
C ARG A 47 6.49 -4.65 15.49
N PHE A 48 6.35 -5.00 14.21
CA PHE A 48 6.34 -4.05 13.10
C PHE A 48 4.93 -3.79 12.55
N GLY A 49 4.02 -4.75 12.62
CA GLY A 49 2.75 -4.66 11.90
C GLY A 49 1.83 -3.53 12.39
N TRP A 50 1.86 -3.16 13.68
CA TRP A 50 1.14 -1.96 14.15
C TRP A 50 1.70 -0.66 13.55
N LEU A 51 3.02 -0.58 13.38
CA LEU A 51 3.68 0.55 12.71
C LEU A 51 3.34 0.55 11.21
N GLY A 52 3.36 -0.63 10.58
CA GLY A 52 2.92 -0.81 9.19
C GLY A 52 1.49 -0.36 8.96
N LEU A 53 0.54 -0.79 9.79
CA LEU A 53 -0.86 -0.36 9.70
C LEU A 53 -1.05 1.12 9.98
N GLY A 54 -0.31 1.69 10.94
CA GLY A 54 -0.30 3.13 11.18
C GLY A 54 0.17 3.91 9.96
N ALA A 55 1.25 3.44 9.32
CA ALA A 55 1.77 4.01 8.08
C ALA A 55 0.79 3.89 6.91
N LEU A 56 0.16 2.73 6.74
CA LEU A 56 -0.87 2.50 5.72
C LEU A 56 -2.09 3.41 5.92
N THR A 57 -2.51 3.60 7.18
CA THR A 57 -3.60 4.52 7.54
C THR A 57 -3.23 5.96 7.21
N ALA A 58 -2.04 6.41 7.63
CA ALA A 58 -1.55 7.75 7.32
C ALA A 58 -1.46 7.97 5.80
N GLN A 59 -0.99 6.97 5.05
CA GLN A 59 -0.92 7.00 3.60
C GLN A 59 -2.30 7.09 2.95
N LEU A 60 -3.30 6.34 3.43
CA LEU A 60 -4.68 6.39 2.93
C LEU A 60 -5.30 7.77 3.15
N LEU A 61 -5.19 8.33 4.36
CA LEU A 61 -5.76 9.63 4.69
C LEU A 61 -5.11 10.76 3.89
N THR A 62 -3.78 10.82 3.88
CA THR A 62 -3.03 11.83 3.12
C THR A 62 -3.23 11.68 1.61
N GLY A 63 -3.27 10.45 1.10
CA GLY A 63 -3.50 10.16 -0.31
C GLY A 63 -4.89 10.55 -0.78
N THR A 64 -5.91 10.29 0.04
CA THR A 64 -7.30 10.72 -0.23
C THR A 64 -7.39 12.24 -0.28
N TRP A 65 -6.77 12.93 0.68
CA TRP A 65 -6.76 14.40 0.70
C TRP A 65 -6.04 14.95 -0.54
N LEU A 66 -4.85 14.46 -0.86
CA LEU A 66 -4.12 14.87 -2.07
C LEU A 66 -4.92 14.62 -3.35
N GLY A 67 -5.65 13.50 -3.41
CA GLY A 67 -6.56 13.18 -4.52
C GLY A 67 -7.70 14.17 -4.64
N LEU A 68 -8.36 14.53 -3.54
CA LEU A 68 -9.42 15.55 -3.53
C LEU A 68 -8.91 16.92 -3.98
N VAL A 69 -7.72 17.31 -3.53
CA VAL A 69 -7.07 18.56 -3.99
C VAL A 69 -6.76 18.51 -5.48
N HIS A 70 -6.38 17.35 -6.02
CA HIS A 70 -6.08 17.19 -7.44
C HIS A 70 -7.35 17.19 -8.32
N LEU A 71 -8.43 16.56 -7.84
CA LEU A 71 -9.68 16.41 -8.58
C LEU A 71 -10.52 17.70 -8.61
N GLY A 72 -10.34 18.59 -7.62
CA GLY A 72 -11.09 19.84 -7.55
C GLY A 72 -12.57 19.60 -7.23
N ASP A 73 -13.46 20.24 -7.98
CA ASP A 73 -14.91 20.13 -7.76
C ASP A 73 -15.49 18.82 -8.33
N LEU A 74 -16.40 18.19 -7.60
CA LEU A 74 -17.08 16.96 -8.04
C LEU A 74 -17.83 17.18 -9.35
N ARG A 75 -18.32 18.40 -9.60
CA ARG A 75 -19.02 18.76 -10.84
C ARG A 75 -18.10 18.74 -12.06
N THR A 76 -16.86 19.21 -11.91
CA THR A 76 -15.87 19.22 -13.00
C THR A 76 -15.35 17.83 -13.35
N ILE A 77 -15.36 16.89 -12.39
CA ILE A 77 -14.99 15.48 -12.62
C ILE A 77 -15.91 14.82 -13.65
N PHE A 78 -17.22 15.07 -13.58
CA PHE A 78 -18.21 14.46 -14.47
C PHE A 78 -18.46 15.27 -15.75
N ALA A 79 -18.24 16.58 -15.73
CA ALA A 79 -18.44 17.44 -16.88
C ALA A 79 -17.30 17.37 -17.90
N GLU A 80 -16.04 17.27 -17.45
CA GLU A 80 -14.85 17.25 -18.31
C GLU A 80 -13.78 16.25 -17.81
N PRO A 81 -14.03 14.93 -17.96
CA PRO A 81 -13.10 13.91 -17.46
C PRO A 81 -11.77 13.94 -18.24
N LYS A 82 -10.69 14.35 -17.56
CA LYS A 82 -9.31 14.23 -18.06
C LYS A 82 -8.78 12.81 -17.81
N ALA A 83 -7.81 12.36 -18.61
CA ALA A 83 -7.15 11.06 -18.40
C ALA A 83 -6.56 10.92 -16.98
N THR A 84 -6.05 12.01 -16.41
CA THR A 84 -5.53 12.06 -15.03
C THR A 84 -6.61 11.83 -13.97
N THR A 85 -7.86 12.24 -14.22
CA THR A 85 -9.01 12.03 -13.32
C THR A 85 -9.26 10.54 -13.11
N HIS A 86 -9.29 9.75 -14.19
CA HIS A 86 -9.48 8.30 -14.10
C HIS A 86 -8.33 7.63 -13.34
N LEU A 87 -7.08 8.03 -13.60
CA LEU A 87 -5.92 7.49 -12.89
C LEU A 87 -5.97 7.75 -11.38
N VAL A 88 -6.37 8.97 -10.97
CA VAL A 88 -6.52 9.30 -9.54
C VAL A 88 -7.63 8.47 -8.90
N LEU A 89 -8.79 8.34 -9.54
CA LEU A 89 -9.89 7.51 -9.03
C LEU A 89 -9.49 6.04 -8.90
N THR A 90 -8.84 5.48 -9.93
CA THR A 90 -8.30 4.11 -9.89
C THR A 90 -7.30 3.95 -8.74
N LYS A 91 -6.41 4.94 -8.53
CA LYS A 91 -5.46 4.92 -7.41
C LYS A 91 -6.18 4.94 -6.05
N LEU A 92 -7.24 5.72 -5.88
CA LEU A 92 -8.02 5.78 -4.63
C LEU A 92 -8.73 4.45 -4.35
N VAL A 93 -9.35 3.84 -5.36
CA VAL A 93 -9.96 2.51 -5.23
C VAL A 93 -8.91 1.48 -4.87
N LEU A 94 -7.76 1.48 -5.56
CA LEU A 94 -6.66 0.58 -5.25
C LEU A 94 -6.13 0.79 -3.83
N ALA A 95 -6.03 2.03 -3.36
CA ALA A 95 -5.59 2.32 -2.00
C ALA A 95 -6.55 1.73 -0.94
N LEU A 96 -7.86 1.77 -1.18
CA LEU A 96 -8.86 1.13 -0.31
C LEU A 96 -8.74 -0.39 -0.34
N VAL A 97 -8.48 -0.98 -1.52
CA VAL A 97 -8.22 -2.41 -1.66
C VAL A 97 -6.98 -2.81 -0.87
N VAL A 98 -5.86 -2.09 -1.01
CA VAL A 98 -4.63 -2.34 -0.24
C VAL A 98 -4.87 -2.18 1.26
N PHE A 99 -5.61 -1.16 1.68
CA PHE A 99 -5.96 -0.94 3.09
C PHE A 99 -6.74 -2.13 3.67
N GLY A 100 -7.81 -2.55 3.00
CA GLY A 100 -8.61 -3.70 3.43
C GLY A 100 -7.81 -5.01 3.41
N TRP A 101 -7.01 -5.23 2.36
CA TRP A 101 -6.20 -6.43 2.20
C TRP A 101 -5.10 -6.53 3.26
N GLY A 102 -4.35 -5.45 3.49
CA GLY A 102 -3.31 -5.37 4.51
C GLY A 102 -3.87 -5.46 5.93
N GLY A 103 -5.01 -4.84 6.20
CA GLY A 103 -5.72 -4.98 7.48
C GLY A 103 -6.16 -6.43 7.75
N TYR A 104 -6.70 -7.11 6.74
CA TYR A 104 -7.06 -8.53 6.83
C TYR A 104 -5.84 -9.42 7.06
N GLU A 105 -4.77 -9.20 6.29
CA GLU A 105 -3.50 -9.93 6.42
C GLU A 105 -2.96 -9.83 7.85
N TYR A 106 -2.90 -8.62 8.42
CA TYR A 106 -2.38 -8.41 9.77
C TYR A 106 -3.29 -9.00 10.86
N HIS A 107 -4.56 -8.60 10.90
CA HIS A 107 -5.43 -8.90 12.04
C HIS A 107 -5.92 -10.35 12.06
N ILE A 108 -6.13 -10.96 10.90
CA ILE A 108 -6.78 -12.27 10.79
C ILE A 108 -5.76 -13.37 10.50
N MET A 109 -4.86 -13.17 9.53
CA MET A 109 -3.92 -14.21 9.11
C MET A 109 -2.62 -14.20 9.93
N ALA A 110 -1.88 -13.09 9.93
CA ALA A 110 -0.53 -12.99 10.49
C ALA A 110 -0.48 -13.35 11.98
N LEU A 111 -1.30 -12.70 12.81
CA LEU A 111 -1.25 -12.90 14.27
C LEU A 111 -1.76 -14.27 14.73
N ARG A 112 -2.45 -15.02 13.86
CA ARG A 112 -2.98 -16.37 14.13
C ARG A 112 -2.27 -17.44 13.31
N LEU A 113 -1.16 -17.10 12.66
CA LEU A 113 -0.48 -17.97 11.71
C LEU A 113 0.10 -19.21 12.40
N LYS A 114 -0.15 -20.37 11.79
CA LYS A 114 0.42 -21.67 12.13
C LYS A 114 1.23 -22.21 10.96
N ALA A 115 2.03 -23.24 11.20
CA ALA A 115 2.93 -23.82 10.20
C ALA A 115 2.21 -24.31 8.93
N ASP A 116 1.01 -24.87 9.06
CA ASP A 116 0.15 -25.33 7.96
C ASP A 116 -0.42 -24.18 7.11
N GLY A 117 -0.49 -22.97 7.67
CA GLY A 117 -0.95 -21.75 6.99
C GLY A 117 0.12 -21.02 6.17
N LEU A 118 1.40 -21.37 6.31
CA LEU A 118 2.54 -20.60 5.76
C LEU A 118 2.45 -20.37 4.25
N ARG A 119 2.04 -21.39 3.47
CA ARG A 119 1.94 -21.25 2.01
C ARG A 119 0.85 -20.25 1.60
N ARG A 120 -0.29 -20.29 2.29
CA ARG A 120 -1.40 -19.34 2.05
C ARG A 120 -0.99 -17.93 2.45
N PHE A 121 -0.36 -17.78 3.62
CA PHE A 121 0.19 -16.50 4.06
C PHE A 121 1.19 -15.92 3.07
N ASN A 122 2.10 -16.74 2.53
CA ASN A 122 3.05 -16.30 1.51
C ASN A 122 2.38 -15.74 0.25
N ALA A 123 1.34 -16.41 -0.25
CA ALA A 123 0.60 -15.89 -1.40
C ALA A 123 -0.07 -14.54 -1.10
N HIS A 124 -0.67 -14.38 0.09
CA HIS A 124 -1.27 -13.12 0.53
C HIS A 124 -0.22 -12.01 0.66
N ALA A 125 0.90 -12.27 1.33
CA ALA A 125 1.96 -11.30 1.56
C ALA A 125 2.60 -10.81 0.24
N TRP A 126 2.84 -11.71 -0.72
CA TRP A 126 3.28 -11.30 -2.06
C TRP A 126 2.23 -10.51 -2.82
N THR A 127 0.94 -10.84 -2.66
CA THR A 127 -0.16 -10.05 -3.22
C THR A 127 -0.17 -8.64 -2.64
N THR A 128 0.04 -8.51 -1.33
CA THR A 128 0.16 -7.22 -0.63
C THR A 128 1.30 -6.38 -1.20
N VAL A 129 2.47 -6.98 -1.42
CA VAL A 129 3.62 -6.31 -2.05
C VAL A 129 3.27 -5.86 -3.47
N ALA A 130 2.70 -6.74 -4.30
CA ALA A 130 2.36 -6.43 -5.68
C ALA A 130 1.36 -5.27 -5.79
N LEU A 131 0.28 -5.30 -4.99
CA LEU A 131 -0.72 -4.23 -4.97
C LEU A 131 -0.13 -2.90 -4.47
N SER A 132 0.75 -2.95 -3.47
CA SER A 132 1.38 -1.75 -2.91
C SER A 132 2.39 -1.13 -3.89
N VAL A 133 3.14 -1.96 -4.63
CA VAL A 133 4.03 -1.50 -5.70
C VAL A 133 3.22 -0.91 -6.86
N LEU A 134 2.11 -1.54 -7.25
CA LEU A 134 1.22 -0.97 -8.26
C LEU A 134 0.69 0.41 -7.84
N LEU A 135 0.31 0.56 -6.56
CA LEU A 135 -0.13 1.85 -6.02
C LEU A 135 0.97 2.92 -6.10
N LEU A 136 2.23 2.55 -5.84
CA LEU A 136 3.39 3.42 -6.01
C LEU A 136 3.58 3.81 -7.48
N VAL A 137 3.52 2.85 -8.40
CA VAL A 137 3.67 3.07 -9.85
C VAL A 137 2.59 4.03 -10.37
N LEU A 138 1.33 3.84 -9.98
CA LEU A 138 0.25 4.79 -10.31
C LEU A 138 0.50 6.18 -9.71
N GLY A 139 1.05 6.24 -8.49
CA GLY A 139 1.43 7.49 -7.85
C GLY A 139 2.51 8.26 -8.61
N VAL A 140 3.52 7.55 -9.11
CA VAL A 140 4.56 8.13 -9.98
C VAL A 140 3.93 8.61 -11.29
N ALA A 141 3.14 7.77 -11.96
CA ALA A 141 2.49 8.12 -13.23
C ALA A 141 1.65 9.40 -13.14
N ILE A 142 0.85 9.55 -12.08
CA ILE A 142 0.05 10.77 -11.85
C ILE A 142 0.95 11.99 -11.66
N ARG A 143 2.10 11.83 -10.99
CA ARG A 143 3.01 12.93 -10.69
C ARG A 143 3.81 13.38 -11.92
N THR A 144 4.15 12.46 -12.81
CA THR A 144 5.00 12.71 -13.99
C THR A 144 4.23 12.87 -15.29
N GLY A 145 2.90 12.68 -15.29
CA GLY A 145 2.08 12.71 -16.51
C GLY A 145 2.15 11.42 -17.35
N GLY A 146 2.62 10.31 -16.77
CA GLY A 146 2.85 9.03 -17.44
C GLY A 146 4.11 8.33 -16.95
N LEU A 147 4.20 7.00 -17.15
CA LEU A 147 5.39 6.21 -16.77
C LEU A 147 6.53 6.30 -17.80
N TRP A 148 6.15 6.51 -19.05
CA TRP A 148 7.03 6.67 -20.19
C TRP A 148 6.65 8.04 -20.75
N GLY A 149 7.48 9.06 -20.50
CA GLY A 149 7.11 10.45 -20.78
C GLY A 149 6.59 10.65 -22.19
N GLY A 150 5.38 11.18 -22.30
CA GLY A 150 4.92 11.90 -23.48
C GLY A 150 4.73 13.35 -23.05
N VAL A 151 5.68 14.20 -23.46
CA VAL A 151 5.50 15.65 -23.49
C VAL A 151 4.36 15.92 -24.46
N GLU A 152 3.29 16.50 -23.96
CA GLU A 152 2.49 17.49 -24.68
C GLU A 152 2.35 18.74 -23.80
#